data_AF-A0A7H0HB20-F1
#
_entry.id   AF-A0A7H0HB20-F1
#
_cell.length_a   1.000
_cell.length_b   1.000
_cell.length_c   1.000
_cell.angle_alpha   90.00
_cell.angle_beta   90.00
_cell.angle_gamma   90.00
#
_symmetry.space_group_name_H-M   'P 1'
#
loop_
_entity.id
_entity.type
_entity.pdbx_description
1 polymer ?
#
loop_
_entity_poly.entity_id
_entity_poly.type
_entity_poly.pdbx_seq_one_letter_code
_entity_poly.pdbx_strand_id
1 'polypeptide(L)'
;MVGNPTLIPKSFDGWYVQGAYKLWQQGDYAFSPFVRLERFNTARAFADLGPGMTPTAAETEQVATVGANFWITRSVVIKADLQRFRVNTQANRLNLGLGWSF
;
A
#
# COMPACT_ATOMS: atom_id res chain seq x y z
N MET A 1 -13.70 35.22 -12.86
CA MET A 1 -13.91 34.02 -12.03
C MET A 1 -12.89 32.98 -12.44
N VAL A 2 -11.79 32.88 -11.71
CA VAL A 2 -10.79 31.81 -11.88
C VAL A 2 -11.27 30.66 -11.00
N GLY A 3 -11.98 29.72 -11.63
CA GLY A 3 -12.62 28.59 -10.97
C GLY A 3 -11.61 27.50 -10.66
N ASN A 4 -11.12 27.50 -9.43
CA ASN A 4 -10.48 26.42 -8.69
C ASN A 4 -9.39 25.57 -9.42
N PRO A 5 -8.09 25.76 -9.13
CA PRO A 5 -6.98 25.00 -9.75
C PRO A 5 -6.85 23.55 -9.23
N THR A 6 -7.79 23.06 -8.41
CA THR A 6 -7.72 21.68 -7.93
C THR A 6 -8.12 20.75 -9.06
N LEU A 7 -7.15 20.02 -9.60
CA LEU A 7 -7.37 18.93 -10.53
C LEU A 7 -8.19 17.86 -9.80
N ILE A 8 -9.51 17.82 -10.00
CA ILE A 8 -10.37 16.83 -9.36
C ILE A 8 -10.22 15.51 -10.12
N PRO A 9 -9.63 14.47 -9.52
CA PRO A 9 -9.58 13.16 -10.14
C PRO A 9 -11.01 12.65 -10.31
N LYS A 10 -11.38 12.29 -11.54
CA LYS A 10 -12.72 11.78 -11.87
C LYS A 10 -12.85 10.28 -11.59
N SER A 11 -11.74 9.55 -11.71
CA SER A 11 -11.73 8.10 -11.52
C SER A 11 -10.44 7.64 -10.87
N PHE A 12 -10.58 6.67 -9.97
CA PHE A 12 -9.49 5.91 -9.38
C PHE A 12 -9.80 4.42 -9.52
N ASP A 13 -8.77 3.59 -9.62
CA ASP A 13 -8.91 2.14 -9.52
C ASP A 13 -7.73 1.52 -8.80
N GLY A 14 -7.92 0.28 -8.38
CA GLY A 14 -6.85 -0.54 -7.87
C GLY A 14 -7.31 -1.89 -7.40
N TRP A 15 -6.34 -2.77 -7.16
CA TRP A 15 -6.53 -4.07 -6.54
C TRP A 15 -5.32 -4.40 -5.68
N TYR A 16 -5.52 -5.33 -4.74
CA TYR A 16 -4.41 -5.97 -4.06
C TYR A 16 -4.68 -7.46 -3.86
N VAL A 17 -3.59 -8.21 -3.78
CA VAL A 17 -3.60 -9.62 -3.38
C VAL A 17 -2.57 -9.81 -2.29
N GLN A 18 -2.96 -10.48 -1.21
CA GLN A 18 -2.07 -10.79 -0.09
C GLN A 18 -2.09 -12.28 0.21
N GLY A 19 -0.90 -12.86 0.35
CA GLY A 19 -0.71 -14.21 0.85
C GLY A 19 0.07 -14.16 2.16
N ALA A 20 -0.37 -14.92 3.17
CA ALA A 20 0.33 -15.08 4.43
C ALA A 20 0.35 -16.55 4.82
N TYR A 21 1.43 -16.99 5.47
CA TYR A 21 1.60 -18.37 5.88
C TYR A 21 2.12 -18.44 7.31
N LYS A 22 1.53 -19.29 8.15
CA LYS A 22 2.05 -19.56 9.49
C LYS A 22 3.19 -20.56 9.38
N LEU A 23 4.42 -20.05 9.36
CA LEU A 23 5.60 -20.86 9.11
C LEU A 23 6.04 -21.64 10.36
N TRP A 24 5.89 -21.05 11.55
CA TRP A 24 6.32 -21.64 12.80
C TRP A 24 5.43 -21.21 13.96
N GLN A 25 5.25 -22.11 14.93
CA GLN A 25 4.58 -21.82 16.19
C GLN A 25 5.15 -22.70 17.30
N GLN A 26 5.44 -22.12 18.47
CA GLN A 26 5.84 -22.82 19.68
C GLN A 26 5.25 -22.12 20.91
N GLY A 27 4.37 -22.81 21.64
CA GLY A 27 3.62 -22.20 22.73
C GLY A 27 2.80 -21.01 22.22
N ASP A 28 3.02 -19.84 22.82
CA ASP A 28 2.38 -18.58 22.43
C ASP A 28 3.15 -17.78 21.37
N TYR A 29 4.36 -18.24 21.00
CA TYR A 29 5.14 -17.64 19.93
C TYR A 29 4.66 -18.15 18.58
N ALA A 30 4.49 -17.24 17.62
CA ALA A 30 4.16 -17.61 16.25
C ALA A 30 4.84 -16.68 15.24
N PHE A 31 5.35 -17.24 14.15
CA PHE A 31 5.96 -16.50 13.06
C PHE A 31 5.16 -16.71 11.78
N SER A 32 4.73 -15.62 11.16
CA SER A 32 3.89 -15.63 9.96
C SER A 32 4.37 -14.61 8.93
N PRO A 33 5.21 -15.02 7.95
CA PRO A 33 5.55 -14.18 6.80
C PRO A 33 4.32 -13.90 5.92
N PHE A 34 4.36 -12.77 5.23
CA PHE A 34 3.36 -12.40 4.24
C PHE A 34 3.99 -11.65 3.06
N VAL A 35 3.32 -11.73 1.92
CA VAL A 35 3.60 -10.94 0.73
C VAL A 35 2.32 -10.28 0.27
N ARG A 36 2.42 -9.04 -0.20
CA ARG A 36 1.30 -8.29 -0.77
C ARG A 36 1.72 -7.61 -2.05
N LEU A 37 0.90 -7.77 -3.08
CA LEU A 37 1.05 -7.07 -4.36
C LEU A 37 -0.14 -6.14 -4.53
N GLU A 38 0.16 -4.87 -4.81
CA GLU A 38 -0.84 -3.80 -4.95
C GLU A 38 -0.63 -3.13 -6.31
N ARG A 39 -1.73 -2.78 -6.96
CA ARG A 39 -1.73 -1.94 -8.15
C ARG A 39 -2.84 -0.91 -7.98
N PHE A 40 -2.53 0.37 -8.11
CA PHE A 40 -3.54 1.42 -8.00
C PHE A 40 -3.20 2.64 -8.85
N ASN A 41 -4.23 3.36 -9.27
CA ASN A 41 -4.13 4.66 -9.92
C ASN A 41 -5.15 5.61 -9.30
N THR A 42 -4.67 6.59 -8.55
CA THR A 42 -5.49 7.60 -7.87
C THR A 42 -5.87 8.77 -8.78
N ALA A 43 -5.25 8.89 -9.96
CA ALA A 43 -5.43 9.96 -10.93
C ALA A 43 -5.56 9.38 -12.35
N ARG A 44 -6.39 8.33 -12.48
CA ARG A 44 -6.57 7.61 -13.75
C ARG A 44 -7.18 8.47 -14.85
N ALA A 45 -8.07 9.39 -14.45
CA ALA A 45 -8.60 10.39 -15.34
C ALA A 45 -8.95 11.64 -14.53
N PHE A 46 -8.77 12.80 -15.14
CA PHE A 46 -9.22 14.08 -14.61
C PHE A 46 -10.51 14.50 -15.29
N ALA A 47 -11.27 15.41 -14.67
CA ALA A 47 -12.36 16.08 -15.36
C ALA A 47 -11.80 16.84 -16.59
N ASP A 48 -12.53 16.81 -17.71
CA ASP A 48 -12.12 17.54 -18.90
C ASP A 48 -12.28 19.04 -18.67
N LEU A 49 -11.17 19.76 -18.74
CA LEU A 49 -11.07 21.22 -18.61
C LEU A 49 -10.88 21.90 -19.97
N GLY A 50 -10.85 21.13 -21.07
CA GLY A 50 -10.60 21.59 -22.43
C GLY A 50 -9.16 21.35 -22.93
N PRO A 51 -8.91 21.53 -24.23
CA PRO A 51 -7.61 21.27 -24.86
C PRO A 51 -6.48 22.08 -24.20
N GLY A 52 -5.42 21.41 -23.77
CA GLY A 52 -4.25 22.04 -23.13
C GLY A 52 -4.42 22.37 -21.64
N MET A 53 -5.63 22.19 -21.07
CA MET A 53 -5.93 22.46 -19.65
C MET A 53 -6.21 21.17 -18.87
N THR A 54 -6.61 20.08 -19.54
CA THR A 54 -6.82 18.76 -18.93
C THR A 54 -5.47 18.08 -18.64
N PRO A 55 -5.13 17.78 -17.38
CA PRO A 55 -3.88 17.10 -17.05
C PRO A 55 -3.82 15.67 -17.59
N THR A 56 -2.61 15.23 -17.92
CA THR A 56 -2.35 13.82 -18.27
C THR A 56 -2.63 12.93 -17.07
N ALA A 57 -3.26 11.77 -17.32
CA ALA A 57 -3.47 10.74 -16.31
C ALA A 57 -2.13 10.33 -15.66
N ALA A 58 -2.14 10.08 -14.36
CA ALA A 58 -0.96 9.57 -13.67
C ALA A 58 -0.68 8.13 -14.08
N GLU A 59 0.59 7.74 -14.05
CA GLU A 59 0.97 6.34 -14.22
C GLU A 59 0.35 5.47 -13.12
N THR A 60 0.07 4.20 -13.46
CA THR A 60 -0.45 3.25 -12.46
C THR A 60 0.69 2.76 -11.58
N GLU A 61 0.59 3.03 -10.28
CA GLU A 61 1.58 2.60 -9.30
C GLU A 61 1.43 1.10 -9.01
N GLN A 62 2.56 0.45 -8.74
CA GLN A 62 2.60 -0.94 -8.29
C GLN A 62 3.50 -1.04 -7.06
N VAL A 63 2.99 -1.68 -6.01
CA VAL A 63 3.72 -1.85 -4.76
C VAL A 63 3.85 -3.33 -4.45
N ALA A 64 5.09 -3.77 -4.22
CA ALA A 64 5.36 -5.09 -3.68
C ALA A 64 5.78 -4.95 -2.22
N THR A 65 5.08 -5.64 -1.34
CA THR A 65 5.36 -5.68 0.08
C THR A 65 5.77 -7.09 0.49
N VAL A 66 6.86 -7.19 1.24
CA VAL A 66 7.29 -8.43 1.90
C VAL A 66 7.46 -8.12 3.38
N GLY A 67 6.82 -8.90 4.24
CA GLY A 67 6.90 -8.67 5.67
C GLY A 67 6.65 -9.92 6.49
N ALA A 68 6.72 -9.75 7.80
CA ALA A 68 6.45 -10.82 8.74
C ALA A 68 5.77 -10.31 10.01
N ASN A 69 4.97 -11.18 10.60
CA ASN A 69 4.36 -10.99 11.90
C ASN A 69 5.01 -11.97 12.88
N PHE A 70 5.49 -11.47 14.00
CA PHE A 70 6.02 -12.25 15.11
C PHE A 70 5.18 -12.00 16.36
N TRP A 71 4.43 -13.02 16.77
CA TRP A 71 3.65 -13.01 17.98
C TRP A 71 4.56 -13.40 19.14
N ILE A 72 4.69 -12.52 20.14
CA ILE A 72 5.40 -12.81 21.40
C ILE A 72 4.45 -13.52 22.36
N THR A 73 3.19 -13.10 22.33
CA THR A 73 2.07 -13.73 23.02
C THR A 73 0.86 -13.73 22.09
N ARG A 74 -0.26 -14.32 22.50
CA ARG A 74 -1.54 -14.22 21.77
C ARG A 74 -2.06 -12.79 21.64
N SER A 75 -1.58 -11.87 22.47
CA SER A 75 -2.03 -10.49 22.55
C SER A 75 -1.03 -9.48 22.00
N VAL A 76 0.26 -9.85 21.83
CA VAL A 76 1.32 -8.92 21.43
C VAL A 76 1.97 -9.42 20.14
N VAL A 77 1.96 -8.57 19.12
CA VAL A 77 2.56 -8.84 17.81
C VAL A 77 3.53 -7.74 17.39
N ILE A 78 4.70 -8.14 16.95
CA ILE A 78 5.67 -7.28 16.25
C ILE A 78 5.53 -7.55 14.76
N LYS A 79 5.58 -6.49 13.96
CA LYS A 79 5.51 -6.55 12.51
C LYS A 79 6.66 -5.77 11.89
N ALA A 80 7.20 -6.32 10.82
CA ALA A 80 8.16 -5.62 9.97
C ALA A 80 7.80 -5.88 8.52
N ASP A 81 7.80 -4.84 7.69
CA ASP A 81 7.56 -4.96 6.26
C ASP A 81 8.38 -3.99 5.41
N LEU A 82 8.81 -4.47 4.26
CA LEU A 82 9.51 -3.73 3.22
C LEU A 82 8.55 -3.50 2.06
N GLN A 83 8.36 -2.24 1.68
CA GLN A 83 7.52 -1.85 0.56
C GLN A 83 8.38 -1.26 -0.57
N ARG A 84 8.20 -1.82 -1.77
CA ARG A 84 8.88 -1.39 -2.99
C ARG A 84 7.87 -0.83 -3.99
N PHE A 85 7.97 0.45 -4.28
CA PHE A 85 7.18 1.17 -5.27
C PHE A 85 7.89 1.13 -6.62
N ARG A 86 7.13 0.94 -7.71
CA ARG A 86 7.70 0.83 -9.07
C ARG A 86 7.85 2.18 -9.75
N VAL A 87 6.85 3.06 -9.62
CA VAL A 87 6.87 4.39 -10.25
C VAL A 87 7.54 5.39 -9.29
N ASN A 88 6.98 5.58 -8.10
CA ASN A 88 7.56 6.45 -7.09
C ASN A 88 8.58 5.70 -6.21
N THR A 89 9.74 5.36 -6.77
CA THR A 89 10.78 4.60 -6.05
C THR A 89 11.33 5.32 -4.80
N GLN A 90 11.18 6.64 -4.71
CA GLN A 90 11.54 7.43 -3.51
C GLN A 90 10.63 7.12 -2.31
N ALA A 91 9.45 6.54 -2.53
CA ALA A 91 8.54 6.11 -1.48
C ALA A 91 8.89 4.72 -0.88
N ASN A 92 9.96 4.06 -1.36
CA ASN A 92 10.44 2.80 -0.80
C ASN A 92 10.69 2.95 0.71
N ARG A 93 10.13 2.04 1.50
CA ARG A 93 10.14 2.17 2.96
C ARG A 93 10.23 0.82 3.66
N LEU A 94 10.83 0.88 4.85
CA LEU A 94 10.78 -0.16 5.87
C LEU A 94 9.85 0.35 6.97
N ASN A 95 8.83 -0.44 7.30
CA ASN A 95 7.92 -0.15 8.41
C ASN A 95 8.13 -1.15 9.53
N LEU A 96 8.07 -0.65 10.77
CA LEU A 96 8.04 -1.45 11.99
C LEU A 96 6.76 -1.14 12.74
N GLY A 97 6.11 -2.16 13.27
CA GLY A 97 4.85 -2.03 13.99
C GLY A 97 4.80 -2.91 15.24
N LEU A 98 4.09 -2.42 16.25
CA LEU A 98 3.74 -3.16 17.46
C LEU A 98 2.21 -3.12 17.60
N GLY A 99 1.60 -4.28 17.77
CA GLY A 99 0.18 -4.43 18.06
C GLY A 99 -0.03 -5.07 19.43
N TRP A 100 -1.02 -4.58 20.16
CA TRP A 100 -1.46 -5.13 21.43
C TRP A 100 -2.99 -5.23 21.46
N SER A 101 -3.52 -6.37 21.91
CA SER A 101 -4.96 -6.59 22.12
C SER A 101 -5.23 -7.16 23.53
N PHE A 102 -6.29 -6.67 24.18
CA PHE A 102 -6.70 -7.04 25.54
C PHE A 102 -8.04 -7.78 25.55
#